data_AF-I9QYA7-F1
#
_entry.id   AF-I9QYA7-F1
#
_cell.length_a   1.000
_cell.length_b   1.000
_cell.length_c   1.000
_cell.angle_alpha   90.00
_cell.angle_beta   90.00
_cell.angle_gamma   90.00
#
_symmetry.space_group_name_H-M   'P 1'
#
loop_
_entity.id
_entity.type
_entity.pdbx_description
1 polymer ?
#
loop_
_entity_poly.entity_id
_entity_poly.type
_entity_poly.pdbx_seq_one_letter_code
_entity_poly.pdbx_strand_id
1 'polypeptide(L)'
;MNFQQAFNNSNHQLTIQNASFDNANFNNTGKITIEKDASFNSTTFNTSINTSNMSVTGSVTLSGKNDLNNGSTLDFGSTKATLAQGTTFNLTSLSSEKSVTILNSSGGITYNHLLNHALNSLTNALKTTESSSRPQSFAQGLWDMITYNGVTGQLLNENAATSKNTDSSPSKSSSNSTQVYQVGYKIGDTIYKLQETFGPNSIIIQALESGTYTPPPTISGSQFDLSASNYINADMPWYDHKYYIPKSQNFTESGTYYLPSVQIWGSYANSFKQTFSASNSNLVIGYNSTWTGNSVSSSGTVSFGDTSGSALNGHCGPWPYYQCTGTTNGTYSAYHVYITANLRSGNRIGTGGAANLVFNGVDSINIANATITQHNAGIYSSSMTFSTQNMDNSQNLNGLNANGKLSVYGATFTNQAKDGKFIFNAGQAIFENTNFNGGSYQFSGDSLNFSNNNQFNSGSFEISAKNASFNNANFNNSASFNFNNSSATTSFMGDFTNAHSNLQIAGNAVFWELY
;
A
#
# COMPACT_ATOMS: atom_id res chain seq x y z
N MET A 1 -48.55 5.72 -10.11
CA MET A 1 -48.32 4.65 -11.11
C MET A 1 -46.95 4.06 -10.82
N ASN A 2 -46.79 2.74 -10.85
CA ASN A 2 -45.50 2.08 -10.68
C ASN A 2 -45.12 1.38 -11.99
N PHE A 3 -43.96 1.70 -12.53
CA PHE A 3 -43.40 1.12 -13.73
C PHE A 3 -42.25 0.19 -13.36
N GLN A 4 -42.35 -1.07 -13.76
CA GLN A 4 -41.33 -2.09 -13.55
C GLN A 4 -40.81 -2.57 -14.90
N GLN A 5 -39.51 -2.89 -14.98
CA GLN A 5 -38.81 -3.41 -16.16
C GLN A 5 -38.64 -2.43 -17.33
N ALA A 6 -39.67 -1.74 -17.79
CA ALA A 6 -39.57 -0.77 -18.89
C ALA A 6 -40.65 0.32 -18.86
N PHE A 7 -40.25 1.53 -19.23
CA PHE A 7 -41.12 2.66 -19.52
C PHE A 7 -40.68 3.28 -20.85
N ASN A 8 -41.57 3.25 -21.84
CA ASN A 8 -41.30 3.78 -23.18
C ASN A 8 -42.39 4.80 -23.55
N ASN A 9 -42.07 6.09 -23.48
CA ASN A 9 -42.93 7.16 -23.97
C ASN A 9 -42.37 7.74 -25.28
N SER A 10 -42.94 7.30 -26.40
CA SER A 10 -42.56 7.76 -27.73
C SER A 10 -43.48 8.89 -28.19
N ASN A 11 -43.13 10.13 -27.84
CA ASN A 11 -43.77 11.37 -28.29
C ASN A 11 -45.20 11.65 -27.76
N HIS A 12 -45.66 10.98 -26.70
CA HIS A 12 -46.94 11.32 -26.07
C HIS A 12 -46.78 12.37 -24.97
N GLN A 13 -47.87 13.11 -24.71
CA GLN A 13 -48.03 13.96 -23.53
C GLN A 13 -48.77 13.19 -22.45
N LEU A 14 -48.13 12.98 -21.31
CA LEU A 14 -48.67 12.24 -20.17
C LEU A 14 -48.78 13.15 -18.95
N THR A 15 -49.92 13.10 -18.27
CA THR A 15 -50.09 13.72 -16.95
C THR A 15 -50.35 12.63 -15.92
N ILE A 16 -49.53 12.59 -14.87
CA ILE A 16 -49.55 11.54 -13.84
C ILE A 16 -49.54 12.23 -12.48
N GLN A 17 -50.31 11.72 -11.51
CA GLN A 17 -50.24 12.27 -10.15
C GLN A 17 -48.92 11.92 -9.46
N ASN A 18 -48.61 10.63 -9.29
CA ASN A 18 -47.36 10.13 -8.72
C ASN A 18 -46.76 9.07 -9.64
N ALA A 19 -45.43 9.01 -9.76
CA ALA A 19 -44.74 7.99 -10.56
C ALA A 19 -43.61 7.33 -9.77
N SER A 20 -43.52 6.00 -9.83
CA SER A 20 -42.34 5.23 -9.40
C SER A 20 -41.80 4.44 -10.58
N PHE A 21 -40.50 4.50 -10.79
CA PHE A 21 -39.76 3.74 -11.79
C PHE A 21 -38.80 2.81 -11.03
N ASP A 22 -39.19 1.55 -10.89
CA ASP A 22 -38.47 0.56 -10.09
C ASP A 22 -37.85 -0.50 -11.01
N ASN A 23 -36.52 -0.57 -11.05
CA ASN A 23 -35.77 -1.49 -11.94
C ASN A 23 -36.24 -1.37 -13.41
N ALA A 24 -36.48 -0.14 -13.85
CA ALA A 24 -37.12 0.15 -15.13
C ALA A 24 -36.10 0.71 -16.15
N ASN A 25 -36.22 0.29 -17.41
CA ASN A 25 -35.60 0.94 -18.54
C ASN A 25 -36.43 2.16 -18.96
N PHE A 26 -35.96 3.37 -18.64
CA PHE A 26 -36.63 4.62 -18.92
C PHE A 26 -36.21 5.19 -20.27
N ASN A 27 -37.17 5.25 -21.20
CA ASN A 27 -37.06 5.89 -22.50
C ASN A 27 -38.19 6.92 -22.64
N ASN A 28 -37.86 8.20 -22.77
CA ASN A 28 -38.84 9.26 -22.95
C ASN A 28 -38.39 10.24 -24.03
N THR A 29 -39.10 10.22 -25.16
CA THR A 29 -38.97 11.24 -26.22
C THR A 29 -40.18 12.18 -26.24
N GLY A 30 -41.23 11.90 -25.45
CA GLY A 30 -42.40 12.76 -25.27
C GLY A 30 -42.28 13.70 -24.07
N LYS A 31 -43.43 14.21 -23.59
CA LYS A 31 -43.50 15.11 -22.43
C LYS A 31 -44.30 14.46 -21.29
N ILE A 32 -43.73 14.46 -20.09
CA ILE A 32 -44.38 13.90 -18.89
C ILE A 32 -44.54 15.01 -17.85
N THR A 33 -45.76 15.18 -17.33
CA THR A 33 -46.06 16.06 -16.19
C THR A 33 -46.43 15.20 -15.00
N ILE A 34 -45.66 15.29 -13.91
CA ILE A 34 -45.92 14.62 -12.63
C ILE A 34 -46.38 15.67 -11.62
N GLU A 35 -47.65 15.62 -11.21
CA GLU A 35 -48.28 16.66 -10.38
C GLU A 35 -47.85 16.61 -8.90
N LYS A 36 -47.34 15.47 -8.43
CA LYS A 36 -46.85 15.26 -7.06
C LYS A 36 -45.42 14.69 -7.14
N ASP A 37 -45.17 13.53 -6.53
CA ASP A 37 -43.83 13.00 -6.34
C ASP A 37 -43.43 11.98 -7.42
N ALA A 38 -42.13 11.93 -7.71
CA ALA A 38 -41.51 10.96 -8.59
C ALA A 38 -40.39 10.20 -7.87
N SER A 39 -40.33 8.87 -8.03
CA SER A 39 -39.23 8.04 -7.53
C SER A 39 -38.57 7.23 -8.65
N PHE A 40 -37.24 7.17 -8.60
CA PHE A 40 -36.40 6.37 -9.49
C PHE A 40 -35.54 5.45 -8.63
N ASN A 41 -35.77 4.16 -8.72
CA ASN A 41 -35.03 3.15 -7.98
C ASN A 41 -34.41 2.16 -8.94
N SER A 42 -33.08 2.14 -8.97
CA SER A 42 -32.32 1.28 -9.87
C SER A 42 -32.77 1.43 -11.35
N THR A 43 -33.00 2.67 -11.78
CA THR A 43 -33.54 2.96 -13.12
C THR A 43 -32.41 3.12 -14.14
N THR A 44 -32.58 2.51 -15.32
CA THR A 44 -31.69 2.71 -16.46
C THR A 44 -32.27 3.81 -17.35
N PHE A 45 -31.62 4.97 -17.39
CA PHE A 45 -32.00 6.09 -18.24
C PHE A 45 -31.31 5.97 -19.60
N ASN A 46 -32.11 5.73 -20.64
CA ASN A 46 -31.61 5.68 -22.02
C ASN A 46 -31.76 7.02 -22.74
N THR A 47 -32.51 7.95 -22.14
CA THR A 47 -32.75 9.32 -22.60
C THR A 47 -32.58 10.29 -21.42
N SER A 48 -31.95 11.45 -21.64
CA SER A 48 -31.84 12.49 -20.61
C SER A 48 -33.21 12.94 -20.10
N ILE A 49 -33.28 13.31 -18.83
CA ILE A 49 -34.40 14.07 -18.28
C ILE A 49 -34.02 15.55 -18.34
N ASN A 50 -34.93 16.39 -18.83
CA ASN A 50 -34.81 17.83 -18.79
C ASN A 50 -36.19 18.49 -18.72
N THR A 51 -36.20 19.80 -18.49
CA THR A 51 -37.43 20.60 -18.35
C THR A 51 -38.34 20.60 -19.58
N SER A 52 -37.84 20.18 -20.75
CA SER A 52 -38.66 20.06 -21.96
C SER A 52 -39.43 18.74 -22.06
N ASN A 53 -38.89 17.65 -21.49
CA ASN A 53 -39.45 16.30 -21.62
C ASN A 53 -40.04 15.75 -20.31
N MET A 54 -39.72 16.33 -19.16
CA MET A 54 -40.33 16.00 -17.88
C MET A 54 -40.47 17.24 -16.99
N SER A 55 -41.59 17.35 -16.29
CA SER A 55 -41.83 18.33 -15.24
C SER A 55 -42.42 17.62 -14.03
N VAL A 56 -41.86 17.88 -12.84
CA VAL A 56 -42.34 17.34 -11.57
C VAL A 56 -42.66 18.53 -10.66
N THR A 57 -43.86 18.56 -10.09
CA THR A 57 -44.29 19.68 -9.21
C THR A 57 -43.94 19.41 -7.75
N GLY A 58 -43.96 18.15 -7.32
CA GLY A 58 -43.59 17.73 -5.96
C GLY A 58 -42.07 17.54 -5.81
N SER A 59 -41.66 16.38 -5.32
CA SER A 59 -40.26 16.03 -5.08
C SER A 59 -39.81 14.84 -5.92
N VAL A 60 -38.51 14.77 -6.19
CA VAL A 60 -37.87 13.63 -6.86
C VAL A 60 -37.00 12.88 -5.86
N THR A 61 -37.13 11.56 -5.83
CA THR A 61 -36.25 10.68 -5.05
C THR A 61 -35.51 9.72 -5.97
N LEU A 62 -34.19 9.66 -5.86
CA LEU A 62 -33.32 8.68 -6.51
C LEU A 62 -32.81 7.68 -5.48
N SER A 63 -32.78 6.40 -5.84
CA SER A 63 -32.34 5.29 -4.99
C SER A 63 -31.74 4.15 -5.81
N GLY A 64 -30.95 3.28 -5.18
CA GLY A 64 -30.32 2.13 -5.84
C GLY A 64 -29.37 2.52 -6.98
N LYS A 65 -29.14 1.60 -7.92
CA LYS A 65 -28.18 1.78 -9.01
C LYS A 65 -28.81 2.35 -10.27
N ASN A 66 -28.62 3.64 -10.51
CA ASN A 66 -29.18 4.33 -11.66
C ASN A 66 -28.15 4.39 -12.80
N ASP A 67 -28.43 3.71 -13.91
CA ASP A 67 -27.55 3.70 -15.07
C ASP A 67 -27.89 4.87 -16.01
N LEU A 68 -26.90 5.65 -16.39
CA LEU A 68 -27.00 6.78 -17.31
C LEU A 68 -26.39 6.38 -18.66
N ASN A 69 -27.23 5.80 -19.52
CA ASN A 69 -26.83 5.30 -20.83
C ASN A 69 -26.78 6.42 -21.87
N ASN A 70 -25.96 6.25 -22.91
CA ASN A 70 -25.87 7.18 -24.04
C ASN A 70 -25.57 8.64 -23.63
N GLY A 71 -24.87 8.84 -22.51
CA GLY A 71 -24.56 10.17 -21.98
C GLY A 71 -25.78 10.91 -21.42
N SER A 72 -26.83 10.18 -21.02
CA SER A 72 -28.03 10.78 -20.45
C SER A 72 -27.71 11.58 -19.18
N THR A 73 -28.36 12.73 -19.03
CA THR A 73 -28.26 13.59 -17.84
C THR A 73 -29.62 13.78 -17.20
N LEU A 74 -29.66 14.11 -15.91
CA LEU A 74 -30.89 14.29 -15.15
C LEU A 74 -31.03 15.75 -14.72
N ASP A 75 -31.90 16.51 -15.38
CA ASP A 75 -32.25 17.88 -14.98
C ASP A 75 -33.71 17.98 -14.57
N PHE A 76 -33.93 18.10 -13.26
CA PHE A 76 -35.27 18.20 -12.67
C PHE A 76 -35.75 19.65 -12.50
N GLY A 77 -35.03 20.64 -13.06
CA GLY A 77 -35.42 22.05 -12.98
C GLY A 77 -35.58 22.53 -11.54
N SER A 78 -36.69 23.21 -11.24
CA SER A 78 -36.99 23.75 -9.90
C SER A 78 -37.41 22.71 -8.87
N THR A 79 -37.50 21.43 -9.25
CA THR A 79 -37.91 20.34 -8.34
C THR A 79 -36.80 20.02 -7.37
N LYS A 80 -37.12 19.84 -6.08
CA LYS A 80 -36.15 19.34 -5.09
C LYS A 80 -35.82 17.87 -5.37
N ALA A 81 -34.54 17.53 -5.42
CA ALA A 81 -34.05 16.16 -5.59
C ALA A 81 -33.49 15.60 -4.28
N THR A 82 -33.83 14.34 -3.97
CA THR A 82 -33.33 13.62 -2.80
C THR A 82 -32.62 12.35 -3.27
N LEU A 83 -31.37 12.16 -2.85
CA LEU A 83 -30.61 10.95 -3.04
C LEU A 83 -30.76 10.11 -1.77
N ALA A 84 -31.41 8.95 -1.90
CA ALA A 84 -31.59 8.01 -0.80
C ALA A 84 -30.29 7.24 -0.54
N GLN A 85 -30.24 6.55 0.59
CA GLN A 85 -29.13 5.66 0.92
C GLN A 85 -28.92 4.60 -0.17
N GLY A 86 -27.66 4.38 -0.57
CA GLY A 86 -27.28 3.41 -1.60
C GLY A 86 -27.54 3.89 -3.04
N THR A 87 -27.83 5.17 -3.24
CA THR A 87 -27.93 5.74 -4.59
C THR A 87 -26.55 5.77 -5.24
N THR A 88 -26.42 5.14 -6.40
CA THR A 88 -25.24 5.24 -7.26
C THR A 88 -25.66 5.63 -8.68
N PHE A 89 -24.86 6.44 -9.35
CA PHE A 89 -24.97 6.73 -10.77
C PHE A 89 -23.88 5.97 -11.53
N ASN A 90 -24.26 5.25 -12.57
CA ASN A 90 -23.32 4.56 -13.44
C ASN A 90 -23.31 5.23 -14.81
N LEU A 91 -22.19 5.86 -15.13
CA LEU A 91 -21.97 6.54 -16.41
C LEU A 91 -21.39 5.54 -17.41
N THR A 92 -22.11 5.21 -18.47
CA THR A 92 -21.60 4.28 -19.51
C THR A 92 -20.82 4.99 -20.62
N SER A 93 -20.90 6.32 -20.66
CA SER A 93 -20.20 7.16 -21.62
C SER A 93 -20.13 8.59 -21.09
N LEU A 94 -18.99 9.23 -21.27
CA LEU A 94 -18.84 10.68 -21.08
C LEU A 94 -18.91 11.34 -22.46
N SER A 95 -19.66 12.45 -22.59
CA SER A 95 -19.60 13.25 -23.81
C SER A 95 -18.19 13.83 -23.97
N SER A 96 -17.77 14.13 -25.20
CA SER A 96 -16.44 14.70 -25.52
C SER A 96 -16.19 16.09 -24.93
N GLU A 97 -17.12 16.62 -24.15
CA GLU A 97 -17.01 17.90 -23.47
C GLU A 97 -16.15 17.76 -22.22
N LYS A 98 -15.42 18.81 -21.88
CA LYS A 98 -14.49 18.78 -20.73
C LYS A 98 -15.23 18.51 -19.41
N SER A 99 -16.51 18.88 -19.29
CA SER A 99 -17.34 18.69 -18.09
C SER A 99 -18.80 18.36 -18.41
N VAL A 100 -19.40 17.45 -17.65
CA VAL A 100 -20.81 17.02 -17.77
C VAL A 100 -21.53 17.17 -16.43
N THR A 101 -22.68 17.81 -16.42
CA THR A 101 -23.59 17.84 -15.26
C THR A 101 -24.52 16.64 -15.33
N ILE A 102 -24.30 15.65 -14.47
CA ILE A 102 -25.04 14.38 -14.51
C ILE A 102 -26.38 14.49 -13.77
N LEU A 103 -26.45 15.38 -12.77
CA LEU A 103 -27.65 15.70 -12.01
C LEU A 103 -27.72 17.20 -11.77
N ASN A 104 -28.85 17.81 -12.11
CA ASN A 104 -29.18 19.21 -11.86
C ASN A 104 -30.56 19.34 -11.23
N SER A 105 -30.65 20.18 -10.20
CA SER A 105 -31.88 20.53 -9.50
C SER A 105 -31.70 21.90 -8.85
N SER A 106 -32.31 22.92 -9.44
CA SER A 106 -32.28 24.28 -8.87
C SER A 106 -33.09 24.39 -7.57
N GLY A 107 -34.02 23.46 -7.34
CA GLY A 107 -34.71 23.27 -6.06
C GLY A 107 -33.84 22.67 -4.94
N GLY A 108 -32.61 22.23 -5.26
CA GLY A 108 -31.62 21.73 -4.33
C GLY A 108 -31.58 20.20 -4.23
N ILE A 109 -30.37 19.68 -3.97
CA ILE A 109 -30.07 18.26 -3.80
C ILE A 109 -29.88 17.95 -2.32
N THR A 110 -30.66 16.98 -1.82
CA THR A 110 -30.53 16.43 -0.47
C THR A 110 -29.83 15.07 -0.55
N TYR A 111 -28.72 14.91 0.15
CA TYR A 111 -27.88 13.71 0.13
C TYR A 111 -28.14 12.77 1.33
N ASN A 112 -29.40 12.44 1.60
CA ASN A 112 -29.80 11.77 2.85
C ASN A 112 -29.01 10.46 3.17
N HIS A 113 -28.57 10.29 4.44
CA HIS A 113 -28.13 9.02 5.04
C HIS A 113 -27.05 8.20 4.29
N LEU A 114 -26.03 8.86 3.74
CA LEU A 114 -24.87 8.21 3.08
C LEU A 114 -23.94 7.42 4.03
N LEU A 115 -24.13 7.55 5.35
CA LEU A 115 -23.26 7.01 6.41
C LEU A 115 -23.01 5.49 6.30
N ASN A 116 -23.96 4.70 5.76
CA ASN A 116 -23.81 3.25 5.67
C ASN A 116 -23.14 2.74 4.38
N HIS A 117 -23.09 3.54 3.31
CA HIS A 117 -22.34 3.14 2.12
C HIS A 117 -20.84 3.13 2.43
N ALA A 118 -20.37 4.15 3.15
CA ALA A 118 -19.02 4.24 3.70
C ALA A 118 -18.70 3.13 4.74
N LEU A 119 -19.70 2.61 5.46
CA LEU A 119 -19.52 1.46 6.36
C LEU A 119 -19.43 0.12 5.62
N ASN A 120 -20.23 -0.10 4.57
CA ASN A 120 -20.28 -1.38 3.85
C ASN A 120 -19.15 -1.56 2.84
N SER A 121 -18.63 -0.48 2.23
CA SER A 121 -17.37 -0.53 1.48
C SER A 121 -16.15 -0.76 2.38
N LEU A 122 -16.33 -0.67 3.71
CA LEU A 122 -15.31 -0.83 4.73
C LEU A 122 -15.49 -2.11 5.57
N THR A 123 -15.78 -3.26 4.93
CA THR A 123 -15.91 -4.55 5.65
C THR A 123 -14.55 -5.24 5.93
N ASN A 124 -13.41 -4.55 5.87
CA ASN A 124 -12.14 -5.04 6.44
C ASN A 124 -11.37 -4.01 7.29
N ALA A 125 -11.71 -2.71 7.25
CA ALA A 125 -11.02 -1.70 8.08
C ALA A 125 -11.76 -1.29 9.35
N LEU A 126 -12.99 -1.77 9.58
CA LEU A 126 -13.81 -1.43 10.76
C LEU A 126 -13.87 -2.50 11.85
N LYS A 127 -13.12 -3.61 11.75
CA LYS A 127 -13.03 -4.59 12.84
C LYS A 127 -11.90 -4.33 13.83
N THR A 128 -11.08 -3.31 13.60
CA THR A 128 -10.03 -2.93 14.53
C THR A 128 -10.21 -1.48 14.94
N THR A 129 -10.24 -1.26 16.24
CA THR A 129 -10.33 0.02 16.97
C THR A 129 -11.70 0.71 16.98
N GLU A 130 -12.45 0.39 18.03
CA GLU A 130 -13.32 1.36 18.70
C GLU A 130 -12.51 2.62 19.03
N SER A 131 -12.88 3.75 18.42
CA SER A 131 -12.61 5.06 19.01
C SER A 131 -13.84 5.95 18.84
N SER A 132 -14.63 6.01 19.90
CA SER A 132 -15.78 6.87 20.07
C SER A 132 -15.34 8.30 20.36
N SER A 133 -15.14 9.18 19.36
CA SER A 133 -15.10 10.64 19.67
C SER A 133 -15.18 11.66 18.52
N ARG A 134 -15.27 11.30 17.23
CA ARG A 134 -15.48 12.34 16.18
C ARG A 134 -16.57 11.93 15.19
N PRO A 135 -17.60 12.77 14.93
CA PRO A 135 -18.56 12.48 13.88
C PRO A 135 -17.80 12.42 12.54
N GLN A 136 -17.81 11.25 11.89
CA GLN A 136 -17.30 11.08 10.53
C GLN A 136 -18.04 12.05 9.62
N SER A 137 -17.30 12.82 8.81
CA SER A 137 -17.90 13.90 8.02
C SER A 137 -18.73 13.30 6.88
N PHE A 138 -19.93 13.85 6.68
CA PHE A 138 -20.85 13.53 5.59
C PHE A 138 -20.20 13.55 4.18
N ALA A 139 -19.06 14.23 4.03
CA ALA A 139 -18.28 14.30 2.81
C ALA A 139 -17.60 12.97 2.43
N GLN A 140 -17.23 12.15 3.42
CA GLN A 140 -16.48 10.91 3.22
C GLN A 140 -17.42 9.83 2.67
N GLY A 141 -17.39 9.65 1.34
CA GLY A 141 -18.23 8.68 0.61
C GLY A 141 -19.10 9.28 -0.50
N LEU A 142 -19.04 10.59 -0.75
CA LEU A 142 -19.75 11.19 -1.91
C LEU A 142 -19.20 10.70 -3.25
N TRP A 143 -17.88 10.55 -3.38
CA TRP A 143 -17.23 10.07 -4.60
C TRP A 143 -17.59 8.62 -4.96
N ASP A 144 -17.95 7.80 -3.95
CA ASP A 144 -18.44 6.42 -4.17
C ASP A 144 -19.80 6.37 -4.87
N MET A 145 -20.53 7.49 -4.93
CA MET A 145 -21.84 7.55 -5.59
C MET A 145 -21.71 7.46 -7.11
N ILE A 146 -20.53 7.69 -7.67
CA ILE A 146 -20.29 7.66 -9.11
C ILE A 146 -19.52 6.40 -9.46
N THR A 147 -20.03 5.70 -10.47
CA THR A 147 -19.33 4.61 -11.15
C THR A 147 -19.21 4.97 -12.63
N TYR A 148 -18.09 4.59 -13.24
CA TYR A 148 -17.86 4.77 -14.67
C TYR A 148 -17.68 3.40 -15.30
N ASN A 149 -18.53 3.04 -16.26
CA ASN A 149 -18.64 1.68 -16.82
C ASN A 149 -18.70 0.57 -15.75
N GLY A 150 -19.48 0.82 -14.69
CA GLY A 150 -19.65 -0.13 -13.58
C GLY A 150 -18.45 -0.27 -12.65
N VAL A 151 -17.39 0.53 -12.84
CA VAL A 151 -16.22 0.59 -11.96
C VAL A 151 -16.36 1.75 -10.98
N THR A 152 -16.13 1.50 -9.69
CA THR A 152 -16.05 2.54 -8.66
C THR A 152 -14.71 3.26 -8.74
N GLY A 153 -14.72 4.59 -8.62
CA GLY A 153 -13.50 5.39 -8.64
C GLY A 153 -12.59 5.12 -7.43
N GLN A 154 -11.34 5.53 -7.51
CA GLN A 154 -10.43 5.58 -6.34
C GLN A 154 -9.90 7.00 -6.19
N LEU A 155 -9.90 7.54 -4.98
CA LEU A 155 -9.33 8.86 -4.72
C LEU A 155 -7.85 8.89 -5.11
N LEU A 156 -7.47 9.88 -5.93
CA LEU A 156 -6.08 10.03 -6.38
C LEU A 156 -5.18 10.69 -5.34
N ASN A 157 -5.75 11.37 -4.33
CA ASN A 157 -5.04 11.97 -3.19
C ASN A 157 -5.97 12.02 -1.96
N GLU A 158 -5.49 11.59 -0.79
CA GLU A 158 -6.29 11.54 0.45
C GLU A 158 -6.73 12.92 0.98
N ASN A 159 -6.05 14.00 0.59
CA ASN A 159 -6.38 15.38 0.97
C ASN A 159 -7.21 16.14 -0.09
N ALA A 160 -7.74 15.48 -1.12
CA ALA A 160 -8.38 16.15 -2.25
C ALA A 160 -9.74 16.82 -1.94
N ALA A 161 -10.33 16.58 -0.76
CA ALA A 161 -11.53 17.28 -0.32
C ALA A 161 -11.22 18.73 0.06
N THR A 162 -10.93 19.58 -0.92
CA THR A 162 -10.78 21.02 -0.69
C THR A 162 -12.16 21.64 -0.50
N SER A 163 -12.58 21.86 0.75
CA SER A 163 -13.64 22.84 1.01
C SER A 163 -13.06 24.24 0.75
N LYS A 164 -13.48 24.90 -0.33
CA LYS A 164 -13.08 26.30 -0.53
C LYS A 164 -13.83 27.16 0.49
N ASN A 165 -13.14 27.84 1.41
CA ASN A 165 -13.77 28.87 2.25
C ASN A 165 -12.79 29.97 2.68
N THR A 166 -13.07 31.18 2.22
CA THR A 166 -12.89 32.51 2.86
C THR A 166 -13.50 33.50 1.86
N ASP A 167 -14.70 34.04 2.08
CA ASP A 167 -14.87 35.19 2.95
C ASP A 167 -16.17 35.20 3.77
N SER A 168 -16.05 35.81 4.96
CA SER A 168 -17.06 36.30 5.91
C SER A 168 -17.71 35.31 6.90
N SER A 169 -17.61 35.71 8.17
CA SER A 169 -18.15 35.09 9.39
C SER A 169 -19.64 34.75 9.35
N PRO A 170 -20.10 33.78 10.18
CA PRO A 170 -21.30 33.01 9.91
C PRO A 170 -22.59 33.72 10.33
N SER A 171 -23.61 33.66 9.45
CA SER A 171 -25.00 33.62 9.89
C SER A 171 -25.54 32.21 9.67
N LYS A 172 -26.17 31.66 10.71
CA LYS A 172 -26.73 30.30 10.76
C LYS A 172 -27.89 30.16 9.76
N SER A 173 -27.70 29.44 8.65
CA SER A 173 -28.69 28.56 8.01
C SER A 173 -28.16 27.95 6.70
N SER A 174 -28.19 26.63 6.59
CA SER A 174 -27.86 25.74 5.45
C SER A 174 -26.36 25.52 5.12
N SER A 175 -25.96 24.25 5.19
CA SER A 175 -24.62 23.79 5.54
C SER A 175 -23.98 22.89 4.47
N ASN A 176 -24.10 23.19 3.18
CA ASN A 176 -23.53 22.33 2.12
C ASN A 176 -22.58 23.14 1.22
N SER A 177 -21.31 23.24 1.63
CA SER A 177 -20.23 23.74 0.77
C SER A 177 -20.00 22.77 -0.41
N THR A 178 -19.72 23.31 -1.60
CA THR A 178 -19.30 22.52 -2.77
C THR A 178 -18.08 21.67 -2.43
N GLN A 179 -18.15 20.36 -2.70
CA GLN A 179 -17.05 19.42 -2.53
C GLN A 179 -16.49 18.99 -3.88
N VAL A 180 -15.18 18.88 -3.99
CA VAL A 180 -14.47 18.46 -5.22
C VAL A 180 -13.59 17.27 -4.89
N TYR A 181 -13.59 16.25 -5.76
CA TYR A 181 -12.76 15.06 -5.67
C TYR A 181 -12.06 14.80 -6.99
N GLN A 182 -10.80 14.36 -6.94
CA GLN A 182 -10.11 13.80 -8.10
C GLN A 182 -10.01 12.29 -7.93
N VAL A 183 -10.55 11.54 -8.89
CA VAL A 183 -10.70 10.09 -8.82
C VAL A 183 -10.15 9.42 -10.08
N GLY A 184 -9.60 8.22 -9.90
CA GLY A 184 -9.12 7.36 -10.97
C GLY A 184 -10.08 6.18 -11.16
N TYR A 185 -10.45 5.91 -12.42
CA TYR A 185 -11.25 4.74 -12.80
C TYR A 185 -10.40 3.82 -13.68
N LYS A 186 -10.24 2.55 -13.28
CA LYS A 186 -9.51 1.54 -14.06
C LYS A 186 -10.48 0.67 -14.83
N ILE A 187 -10.55 0.83 -16.15
CA ILE A 187 -11.40 0.02 -17.04
C ILE A 187 -10.50 -0.63 -18.08
N GLY A 188 -10.35 -1.95 -18.00
CA GLY A 188 -9.31 -2.66 -18.73
C GLY A 188 -7.92 -2.10 -18.36
N ASP A 189 -7.15 -1.72 -19.38
CA ASP A 189 -5.79 -1.18 -19.23
C ASP A 189 -5.73 0.36 -19.20
N THR A 190 -6.88 1.03 -19.30
CA THR A 190 -6.95 2.50 -19.33
C THR A 190 -7.35 3.03 -17.97
N ILE A 191 -6.60 4.01 -17.45
CA ILE A 191 -7.02 4.80 -16.29
C ILE A 191 -7.63 6.11 -16.79
N TYR A 192 -8.86 6.35 -16.37
CA TYR A 192 -9.57 7.60 -16.58
C TYR A 192 -9.45 8.46 -15.32
N LYS A 193 -8.77 9.60 -15.41
CA LYS A 193 -8.72 10.58 -14.33
C LYS A 193 -9.88 11.56 -14.49
N LEU A 194 -10.79 11.54 -13.53
CA LEU A 194 -11.98 12.38 -13.52
C LEU A 194 -11.97 13.27 -12.27
N GLN A 195 -12.54 14.45 -12.39
CA GLN A 195 -12.85 15.32 -11.25
C GLN A 195 -14.36 15.33 -11.04
N GLU A 196 -14.79 15.06 -9.82
CA GLU A 196 -16.19 15.04 -9.42
C GLU A 196 -16.47 16.20 -8.48
N THR A 197 -17.53 16.95 -8.76
CA THR A 197 -17.95 18.12 -7.98
C THR A 197 -19.37 17.92 -7.50
N PHE A 198 -19.55 17.88 -6.18
CA PHE A 198 -20.83 17.75 -5.49
C PHE A 198 -21.23 19.10 -4.92
N GLY A 199 -22.17 19.76 -5.57
CA GLY A 199 -22.73 21.04 -5.16
C GLY A 199 -24.10 20.90 -4.49
N PRO A 200 -24.64 22.00 -3.96
CA PRO A 200 -26.00 22.02 -3.40
C PRO A 200 -27.08 21.81 -4.46
N ASN A 201 -26.79 22.07 -5.74
CA ASN A 201 -27.78 22.06 -6.82
C ASN A 201 -27.38 21.15 -8.00
N SER A 202 -26.13 20.69 -8.05
CA SER A 202 -25.62 19.90 -9.15
C SER A 202 -24.54 18.90 -8.73
N ILE A 203 -24.46 17.81 -9.50
CA ILE A 203 -23.31 16.89 -9.52
C ILE A 203 -22.67 16.98 -10.90
N ILE A 204 -21.39 17.33 -10.94
CA ILE A 204 -20.64 17.59 -12.16
C ILE A 204 -19.44 16.64 -12.20
N ILE A 205 -19.18 16.07 -13.37
CA ILE A 205 -17.99 15.28 -13.63
C ILE A 205 -17.17 15.93 -14.76
N GLN A 206 -15.86 16.02 -14.60
CA GLN A 206 -14.94 16.63 -15.55
C GLN A 206 -13.86 15.63 -15.93
N ALA A 207 -13.64 15.40 -17.22
CA ALA A 207 -12.49 14.63 -17.67
C ALA A 207 -11.23 15.50 -17.55
N LEU A 208 -10.21 14.99 -16.85
CA LEU A 208 -8.93 15.67 -16.71
C LEU A 208 -7.99 15.23 -17.84
N GLU A 209 -7.45 14.01 -17.77
CA GLU A 209 -6.63 13.39 -18.82
C GLU A 209 -6.74 11.85 -18.72
N SER A 210 -6.86 11.14 -19.84
CA SER A 210 -6.74 9.67 -19.89
C SER A 210 -5.30 9.26 -20.20
N GLY A 211 -4.74 8.31 -19.45
CA GLY A 211 -3.42 7.73 -19.73
C GLY A 211 -3.48 6.22 -19.91
N THR A 212 -2.55 5.66 -20.69
CA THR A 212 -2.26 4.23 -20.70
C THR A 212 -1.59 3.86 -19.38
N TYR A 213 -2.27 3.04 -18.57
CA TYR A 213 -1.65 2.40 -17.43
C TYR A 213 -0.97 1.14 -17.95
N THR A 214 0.32 0.99 -17.72
CA THR A 214 1.03 -0.28 -17.92
C THR A 214 1.04 -1.00 -16.58
N PRO A 215 0.07 -1.90 -16.33
CA PRO A 215 0.04 -2.65 -15.08
C PRO A 215 1.31 -3.49 -14.88
N PRO A 216 1.60 -3.83 -13.62
CA PRO A 216 2.40 -5.00 -13.32
C PRO A 216 1.83 -6.22 -14.06
N PRO A 217 2.67 -7.12 -14.60
CA PRO A 217 2.14 -8.43 -14.95
C PRO A 217 1.53 -9.03 -13.69
N THR A 218 0.22 -9.25 -13.78
CA THR A 218 -0.58 -9.91 -12.76
C THR A 218 -0.47 -11.40 -13.02
N ILE A 219 0.06 -12.13 -12.05
CA ILE A 219 -0.13 -13.59 -11.99
C ILE A 219 -1.35 -13.75 -11.07
N SER A 220 -2.48 -14.20 -11.63
CA SER A 220 -3.78 -14.46 -10.98
C SER A 220 -3.85 -14.28 -9.45
N GLY A 221 -4.59 -13.26 -8.99
CA GLY A 221 -4.73 -12.86 -7.59
C GLY A 221 -4.13 -11.47 -7.36
N SER A 222 -4.33 -10.87 -6.18
CA SER A 222 -3.66 -9.63 -5.73
C SER A 222 -2.17 -9.90 -5.48
N GLN A 223 -1.47 -10.40 -6.50
CA GLN A 223 -0.10 -10.87 -6.50
C GLN A 223 0.64 -10.16 -7.63
N PHE A 224 1.74 -9.49 -7.28
CA PHE A 224 2.53 -8.69 -8.20
C PHE A 224 3.96 -9.22 -8.26
N ASP A 225 4.46 -9.54 -9.46
CA ASP A 225 5.85 -9.97 -9.65
C ASP A 225 6.77 -8.77 -9.87
N LEU A 226 7.58 -8.45 -8.86
CA LEU A 226 8.54 -7.34 -8.89
C LEU A 226 9.76 -7.62 -9.76
N SER A 227 9.96 -8.85 -10.23
CA SER A 227 11.05 -9.19 -11.17
C SER A 227 10.73 -8.85 -12.62
N ALA A 228 9.49 -8.49 -12.92
CA ALA A 228 9.06 -8.11 -14.25
C ALA A 228 9.76 -6.83 -14.75
N SER A 229 9.95 -6.74 -16.07
CA SER A 229 10.60 -5.61 -16.76
C SER A 229 9.95 -4.24 -16.49
N ASN A 230 8.69 -4.22 -16.04
CA ASN A 230 8.01 -2.99 -15.68
C ASN A 230 8.57 -2.37 -14.38
N TYR A 231 9.09 -3.19 -13.46
CA TYR A 231 9.62 -2.79 -12.14
C TYR A 231 11.12 -2.76 -12.04
N ILE A 232 11.80 -3.19 -13.09
CA ILE A 232 13.23 -3.31 -13.13
C ILE A 232 13.74 -2.63 -14.40
N ASN A 233 14.80 -1.84 -14.27
CA ASN A 233 15.54 -1.35 -15.42
C ASN A 233 16.32 -2.52 -16.03
N ALA A 234 15.83 -3.05 -17.16
CA ALA A 234 16.49 -4.12 -17.92
C ALA A 234 17.46 -3.59 -19.00
N ASP A 235 17.51 -2.27 -19.19
CA ASP A 235 18.18 -1.64 -20.32
C ASP A 235 19.61 -1.18 -19.98
N MET A 236 20.54 -2.13 -19.96
CA MET A 236 21.92 -1.82 -20.37
C MET A 236 22.57 -3.08 -20.99
N PRO A 237 22.39 -3.33 -22.30
CA PRO A 237 23.02 -4.45 -22.97
C PRO A 237 24.50 -4.16 -23.18
N TRP A 238 25.33 -4.37 -22.16
CA TRP A 238 26.76 -4.56 -22.36
C TRP A 238 27.09 -6.02 -22.03
N TYR A 239 27.30 -6.80 -23.09
CA TYR A 239 27.60 -8.24 -23.08
C TYR A 239 26.58 -9.10 -22.32
N ASP A 240 25.54 -9.59 -23.00
CA ASP A 240 24.70 -10.78 -22.65
C ASP A 240 24.20 -10.96 -21.18
N HIS A 241 24.27 -9.91 -20.37
CA HIS A 241 23.93 -9.93 -18.95
C HIS A 241 22.79 -8.95 -18.68
N LYS A 242 21.71 -9.47 -18.09
CA LYS A 242 20.56 -8.66 -17.68
C LYS A 242 20.88 -8.01 -16.33
N TYR A 243 21.14 -6.70 -16.36
CA TYR A 243 21.14 -5.89 -15.15
C TYR A 243 19.70 -5.80 -14.65
N TYR A 244 19.50 -5.98 -13.35
CA TYR A 244 18.18 -5.89 -12.74
C TYR A 244 18.21 -4.88 -11.60
N ILE A 245 18.25 -3.58 -11.91
CA ILE A 245 18.08 -2.55 -10.87
C ILE A 245 16.59 -2.23 -10.73
N PRO A 246 15.99 -2.45 -9.55
CA PRO A 246 14.61 -2.05 -9.31
C PRO A 246 14.40 -0.56 -9.58
N LYS A 247 13.30 -0.21 -10.22
CA LYS A 247 12.86 1.17 -10.37
C LYS A 247 12.34 1.69 -9.04
N SER A 248 12.66 2.94 -8.74
CA SER A 248 12.00 3.64 -7.63
C SER A 248 10.53 3.83 -7.97
N GLN A 249 9.65 3.33 -7.12
CA GLN A 249 8.21 3.34 -7.38
C GLN A 249 7.42 3.33 -6.07
N ASN A 250 6.31 4.05 -6.08
CA ASN A 250 5.30 3.97 -5.06
C ASN A 250 4.11 3.19 -5.62
N PHE A 251 3.78 2.09 -4.96
CA PHE A 251 2.65 1.23 -5.25
C PHE A 251 1.53 1.55 -4.27
N THR A 252 0.40 2.00 -4.80
CA THR A 252 -0.76 2.40 -4.00
C THR A 252 -1.79 1.29 -3.88
N GLU A 253 -1.60 0.19 -4.62
CA GLU A 253 -2.50 -0.94 -4.63
C GLU A 253 -2.30 -1.81 -3.38
N SER A 254 -3.40 -2.23 -2.78
CA SER A 254 -3.37 -3.28 -1.76
C SER A 254 -3.09 -4.63 -2.43
N GLY A 255 -2.29 -5.47 -1.76
CA GLY A 255 -1.94 -6.78 -2.30
C GLY A 255 -0.60 -7.28 -1.80
N THR A 256 -0.16 -8.38 -2.41
CA THR A 256 1.09 -9.04 -2.09
C THR A 256 2.06 -8.89 -3.26
N TYR A 257 3.21 -8.30 -2.99
CA TYR A 257 4.27 -8.05 -3.94
C TYR A 257 5.37 -9.08 -3.70
N TYR A 258 5.68 -9.87 -4.71
CA TYR A 258 6.69 -10.91 -4.64
C TYR A 258 7.96 -10.42 -5.31
N LEU A 259 9.09 -10.51 -4.60
CA LEU A 259 10.41 -10.46 -5.20
C LEU A 259 10.92 -11.90 -5.29
N PRO A 260 10.76 -12.58 -6.44
CA PRO A 260 11.22 -13.95 -6.61
C PRO A 260 12.76 -13.99 -6.65
N SER A 261 13.33 -15.18 -6.83
CA SER A 261 14.77 -15.34 -6.95
C SER A 261 15.31 -14.53 -8.13
N VAL A 262 16.10 -13.50 -7.81
CA VAL A 262 16.66 -12.57 -8.78
C VAL A 262 18.03 -12.12 -8.30
N GLN A 263 18.94 -11.86 -9.24
CA GLN A 263 20.20 -11.21 -8.97
C GLN A 263 20.10 -9.74 -9.39
N ILE A 264 20.01 -8.87 -8.40
CA ILE A 264 19.99 -7.42 -8.56
C ILE A 264 21.43 -6.92 -8.55
N TRP A 265 21.86 -6.38 -9.68
CA TRP A 265 23.19 -5.81 -9.83
C TRP A 265 23.17 -4.66 -10.84
N GLY A 266 24.00 -3.66 -10.57
CA GLY A 266 24.22 -2.48 -11.40
C GLY A 266 25.67 -2.06 -11.32
N SER A 267 26.22 -1.62 -12.45
CA SER A 267 27.49 -0.90 -12.49
C SER A 267 27.31 0.49 -11.85
N TYR A 268 28.35 1.02 -11.20
CA TYR A 268 28.33 2.31 -10.50
C TYR A 268 27.41 2.38 -9.25
N ALA A 269 27.27 3.59 -8.69
CA ALA A 269 26.38 3.85 -7.57
C ALA A 269 24.92 3.92 -8.04
N ASN A 270 24.11 2.97 -7.58
CA ASN A 270 22.70 2.85 -7.87
C ASN A 270 21.88 3.04 -6.60
N SER A 271 20.70 3.63 -6.73
CA SER A 271 19.74 3.71 -5.65
C SER A 271 18.32 3.46 -6.13
N PHE A 272 17.53 2.82 -5.28
CA PHE A 272 16.10 2.63 -5.53
C PHE A 272 15.30 2.70 -4.24
N LYS A 273 14.04 3.12 -4.36
CA LYS A 273 13.06 3.12 -3.28
C LYS A 273 11.74 2.54 -3.79
N GLN A 274 11.36 1.37 -3.27
CA GLN A 274 10.06 0.77 -3.54
C GLN A 274 9.18 0.87 -2.29
N THR A 275 8.09 1.61 -2.41
CA THR A 275 7.14 1.84 -1.31
C THR A 275 5.80 1.23 -1.67
N PHE A 276 5.27 0.34 -0.84
CA PHE A 276 3.95 -0.25 -0.95
C PHE A 276 3.03 0.42 0.08
N SER A 277 2.39 1.53 -0.29
CA SER A 277 1.77 2.47 0.65
C SER A 277 0.35 2.10 1.09
N ALA A 278 -0.29 1.11 0.45
CA ALA A 278 -1.59 0.63 0.89
C ALA A 278 -1.53 0.02 2.29
N SER A 279 -2.55 0.26 3.10
CA SER A 279 -2.73 -0.47 4.36
C SER A 279 -2.83 -1.97 4.08
N ASN A 280 -2.15 -2.80 4.88
CA ASN A 280 -2.00 -4.24 4.66
C ASN A 280 -1.29 -4.66 3.36
N SER A 281 -0.47 -3.78 2.75
CA SER A 281 0.44 -4.21 1.70
C SER A 281 1.45 -5.23 2.23
N ASN A 282 1.68 -6.30 1.47
CA ASN A 282 2.62 -7.35 1.83
C ASN A 282 3.77 -7.36 0.82
N LEU A 283 5.00 -7.27 1.28
CA LEU A 283 6.18 -7.59 0.46
C LEU A 283 6.70 -8.97 0.86
N VAL A 284 6.81 -9.88 -0.10
CA VAL A 284 7.35 -11.23 0.10
C VAL A 284 8.65 -11.35 -0.69
N ILE A 285 9.76 -11.52 0.02
CA ILE A 285 11.06 -11.84 -0.56
C ILE A 285 11.17 -13.36 -0.65
N GLY A 286 11.17 -13.88 -1.87
CA GLY A 286 10.99 -15.28 -2.20
C GLY A 286 9.69 -15.56 -2.94
N TYR A 287 9.59 -16.72 -3.59
CA TYR A 287 8.40 -17.14 -4.33
C TYR A 287 7.56 -18.12 -3.51
N ASN A 288 6.23 -17.96 -3.58
CA ASN A 288 5.21 -18.99 -3.37
C ASN A 288 4.63 -19.27 -1.97
N SER A 289 4.67 -18.33 -1.02
CA SER A 289 3.80 -18.46 0.17
C SER A 289 3.56 -17.13 0.86
N THR A 290 2.28 -16.79 1.06
CA THR A 290 1.89 -15.89 2.14
C THR A 290 2.30 -16.53 3.47
N TRP A 291 2.84 -15.74 4.39
CA TRP A 291 3.33 -16.25 5.67
C TRP A 291 2.22 -16.93 6.47
N THR A 292 2.39 -18.21 6.78
CA THR A 292 1.47 -19.01 7.60
C THR A 292 2.14 -19.51 8.90
N GLY A 293 3.17 -18.81 9.37
CA GLY A 293 3.90 -19.12 10.59
C GLY A 293 5.30 -19.70 10.34
N ASN A 294 5.82 -20.41 11.35
CA ASN A 294 7.23 -20.84 11.43
C ASN A 294 7.62 -21.96 10.43
N SER A 295 6.66 -22.54 9.70
CA SER A 295 6.90 -23.62 8.73
C SER A 295 7.23 -23.14 7.32
N VAL A 296 7.20 -21.83 7.08
CA VAL A 296 7.45 -21.27 5.75
C VAL A 296 8.94 -21.26 5.45
N SER A 297 9.33 -21.77 4.29
CA SER A 297 10.71 -21.72 3.79
C SER A 297 10.72 -21.70 2.26
N SER A 298 11.71 -21.03 1.67
CA SER A 298 11.96 -21.04 0.23
C SER A 298 13.43 -21.31 -0.02
N SER A 299 13.73 -22.24 -0.95
CA SER A 299 15.09 -22.45 -1.41
C SER A 299 15.60 -21.35 -2.35
N GLY A 300 14.73 -20.39 -2.70
CA GLY A 300 15.08 -19.26 -3.54
C GLY A 300 16.21 -18.41 -2.97
N THR A 301 16.88 -17.66 -3.83
CA THR A 301 17.92 -16.69 -3.43
C THR A 301 17.69 -15.38 -4.15
N VAL A 302 17.58 -14.30 -3.38
CA VAL A 302 17.63 -12.93 -3.89
C VAL A 302 18.99 -12.35 -3.53
N SER A 303 19.75 -11.97 -4.54
CA SER A 303 21.13 -11.48 -4.39
C SER A 303 21.20 -10.01 -4.81
N PHE A 304 21.86 -9.19 -4.01
CA PHE A 304 22.18 -7.80 -4.30
C PHE A 304 23.70 -7.66 -4.45
N GLY A 305 24.18 -7.67 -5.69
CA GLY A 305 25.60 -7.76 -6.01
C GLY A 305 25.92 -8.89 -7.00
N ASP A 306 27.12 -8.85 -7.56
CA ASP A 306 27.68 -9.95 -8.33
C ASP A 306 28.21 -11.05 -7.41
N THR A 307 27.40 -12.08 -7.24
CA THR A 307 27.70 -13.27 -6.44
C THR A 307 28.07 -14.48 -7.31
N SER A 308 28.09 -14.32 -8.64
CA SER A 308 28.40 -15.39 -9.57
C SER A 308 29.91 -15.62 -9.59
N GLY A 309 30.36 -16.76 -9.08
CA GLY A 309 31.78 -17.06 -8.86
C GLY A 309 32.62 -17.27 -10.13
N SER A 310 32.04 -17.17 -11.33
CA SER A 310 32.79 -17.29 -12.58
C SER A 310 33.57 -16.00 -12.81
N ALA A 311 34.91 -16.11 -12.86
CA ALA A 311 35.75 -15.10 -13.49
C ALA A 311 35.37 -15.07 -14.98
N LEU A 312 34.28 -14.40 -15.31
CA LEU A 312 33.89 -14.17 -16.69
C LEU A 312 34.92 -13.18 -17.24
N ASN A 313 35.97 -13.73 -17.86
CA ASN A 313 36.86 -13.00 -18.75
C ASN A 313 35.96 -12.23 -19.74
N GLY A 314 35.72 -10.95 -19.48
CA GLY A 314 34.83 -10.12 -20.27
C GLY A 314 33.88 -9.22 -19.49
N HIS A 315 33.52 -9.55 -18.24
CA HIS A 315 32.46 -8.81 -17.51
C HIS A 315 32.85 -7.36 -17.16
N CYS A 316 34.16 -7.13 -16.98
CA CYS A 316 34.73 -5.82 -16.72
C CYS A 316 35.84 -5.46 -17.72
N GLY A 317 36.04 -6.21 -18.81
CA GLY A 317 37.24 -6.04 -19.65
C GLY A 317 38.52 -6.62 -19.03
N PRO A 318 39.61 -6.73 -19.82
CA PRO A 318 40.83 -7.41 -19.38
C PRO A 318 41.55 -6.64 -18.28
N TRP A 319 42.03 -7.39 -17.29
CA TRP A 319 42.94 -6.93 -16.25
C TRP A 319 44.13 -6.15 -16.86
N PRO A 320 44.59 -5.01 -16.30
CA PRO A 320 44.40 -4.58 -14.90
C PRO A 320 43.40 -3.43 -14.66
N TYR A 321 42.62 -2.97 -15.66
CA TYR A 321 42.06 -1.61 -15.61
C TYR A 321 40.58 -1.42 -15.23
N TYR A 322 39.84 -2.47 -14.86
CA TYR A 322 38.41 -2.30 -14.57
C TYR A 322 37.94 -3.25 -13.46
N GLN A 323 37.80 -2.68 -12.27
CA GLN A 323 36.97 -3.24 -11.21
C GLN A 323 35.54 -2.75 -11.51
N CYS A 324 34.58 -3.65 -11.66
CA CYS A 324 33.18 -3.27 -11.75
C CYS A 324 32.67 -2.82 -10.37
N THR A 325 33.21 -1.72 -9.85
CA THR A 325 32.83 -1.17 -8.55
C THR A 325 31.44 -0.54 -8.66
N GLY A 326 30.49 -1.06 -7.90
CA GLY A 326 29.14 -0.52 -7.83
C GLY A 326 28.57 -0.62 -6.43
N THR A 327 27.90 0.42 -5.96
CA THR A 327 27.18 0.39 -4.68
C THR A 327 25.69 0.43 -4.96
N THR A 328 24.91 -0.44 -4.33
CA THR A 328 23.45 -0.41 -4.44
C THR A 328 22.86 0.03 -3.11
N ASN A 329 22.14 1.14 -3.10
CA ASN A 329 21.40 1.60 -1.92
C ASN A 329 19.90 1.40 -2.17
N GLY A 330 19.32 0.39 -1.55
CA GLY A 330 17.94 -0.03 -1.81
C GLY A 330 17.08 0.11 -0.57
N THR A 331 15.87 0.66 -0.72
CA THR A 331 14.86 0.64 0.34
C THR A 331 13.59 -0.01 -0.19
N TYR A 332 13.12 -1.02 0.53
CA TYR A 332 11.80 -1.60 0.40
C TYR A 332 10.97 -1.23 1.62
N SER A 333 9.80 -0.63 1.43
CA SER A 333 8.88 -0.28 2.52
C SER A 333 7.49 -0.82 2.24
N ALA A 334 6.96 -1.65 3.13
CA ALA A 334 5.60 -2.19 3.07
C ALA A 334 4.93 -2.12 4.44
N TYR A 335 3.63 -2.41 4.50
CA TYR A 335 2.95 -2.56 5.77
C TYR A 335 3.43 -3.84 6.50
N HIS A 336 3.52 -4.96 5.76
CA HIS A 336 4.17 -6.19 6.21
C HIS A 336 5.29 -6.62 5.25
N VAL A 337 6.42 -7.06 5.80
CA VAL A 337 7.52 -7.66 5.05
C VAL A 337 7.72 -9.11 5.49
N TYR A 338 7.81 -10.02 4.54
CA TYR A 338 8.05 -11.44 4.73
C TYR A 338 9.31 -11.86 3.98
N ILE A 339 10.28 -12.44 4.67
CA ILE A 339 11.52 -12.93 4.09
C ILE A 339 11.57 -14.44 4.31
N THR A 340 11.37 -15.17 3.22
CA THR A 340 11.26 -16.63 3.23
C THR A 340 12.33 -17.29 2.36
N ALA A 341 12.89 -16.54 1.42
CA ALA A 341 14.06 -16.92 0.62
C ALA A 341 15.37 -16.46 1.25
N ASN A 342 16.47 -17.04 0.77
CA ASN A 342 17.81 -16.60 1.13
C ASN A 342 18.09 -15.20 0.57
N LEU A 343 18.81 -14.40 1.36
CA LEU A 343 19.24 -13.05 0.97
C LEU A 343 20.76 -13.00 0.92
N ARG A 344 21.31 -12.35 -0.11
CA ARG A 344 22.75 -12.12 -0.22
C ARG A 344 23.04 -10.68 -0.58
N SER A 345 24.08 -10.10 0.02
CA SER A 345 24.64 -8.81 -0.41
C SER A 345 26.15 -8.89 -0.64
N GLY A 346 26.67 -7.98 -1.44
CA GLY A 346 28.11 -7.81 -1.69
C GLY A 346 28.65 -8.67 -2.84
N ASN A 347 29.84 -8.29 -3.31
CA ASN A 347 30.52 -8.92 -4.44
C ASN A 347 31.69 -9.81 -3.98
N ARG A 348 32.21 -10.66 -4.88
CA ARG A 348 33.47 -11.41 -4.65
C ARG A 348 34.68 -10.47 -4.50
N ILE A 349 35.69 -10.93 -3.75
CA ILE A 349 37.03 -10.32 -3.68
C ILE A 349 37.58 -10.13 -5.11
N GLY A 350 37.76 -8.87 -5.53
CA GLY A 350 38.43 -8.49 -6.78
C GLY A 350 37.57 -7.78 -7.84
N THR A 351 36.24 -7.88 -7.78
CA THR A 351 35.34 -7.16 -8.73
C THR A 351 34.76 -5.87 -8.14
N GLY A 352 34.68 -5.78 -6.80
CA GLY A 352 34.33 -4.59 -6.03
C GLY A 352 32.84 -4.23 -6.06
N GLY A 353 32.26 -3.82 -4.92
CA GLY A 353 30.88 -3.31 -4.84
C GLY A 353 30.05 -3.85 -3.67
N ALA A 354 29.21 -3.01 -3.08
CA ALA A 354 28.44 -3.30 -1.86
C ALA A 354 26.95 -3.01 -2.03
N ALA A 355 26.11 -3.64 -1.21
CA ALA A 355 24.70 -3.30 -1.14
C ALA A 355 24.31 -2.87 0.28
N ASN A 356 23.72 -1.69 0.40
CA ASN A 356 23.11 -1.18 1.61
C ASN A 356 21.59 -1.25 1.44
N LEU A 357 20.96 -2.16 2.15
CA LEU A 357 19.55 -2.48 1.97
C LEU A 357 18.77 -2.17 3.22
N VAL A 358 17.59 -1.57 3.05
CA VAL A 358 16.62 -1.35 4.11
C VAL A 358 15.34 -2.09 3.75
N PHE A 359 14.91 -3.00 4.62
CA PHE A 359 13.60 -3.63 4.58
C PHE A 359 12.78 -3.06 5.73
N ASN A 360 11.80 -2.23 5.40
CA ASN A 360 10.91 -1.59 6.38
C ASN A 360 9.51 -2.20 6.34
N GLY A 361 9.11 -2.86 7.43
CA GLY A 361 7.75 -3.32 7.65
C GLY A 361 7.09 -2.46 8.71
N VAL A 362 6.20 -1.55 8.31
CA VAL A 362 5.60 -0.56 9.24
C VAL A 362 4.93 -1.25 10.43
N ASP A 363 4.16 -2.31 10.16
CA ASP A 363 3.54 -3.14 11.19
C ASP A 363 4.42 -4.34 11.54
N SER A 364 4.90 -5.08 10.55
CA SER A 364 5.75 -6.24 10.84
C SER A 364 6.78 -6.61 9.78
N ILE A 365 7.86 -7.21 10.26
CA ILE A 365 8.85 -7.96 9.49
C ILE A 365 8.88 -9.38 10.03
N ASN A 366 8.79 -10.37 9.16
CA ASN A 366 8.86 -11.78 9.53
C ASN A 366 9.91 -12.49 8.67
N ILE A 367 10.87 -13.16 9.31
CA ILE A 367 11.97 -13.88 8.67
C ILE A 367 11.89 -15.34 9.15
N ALA A 368 11.66 -16.30 8.24
CA ALA A 368 11.60 -17.72 8.59
C ALA A 368 12.55 -18.54 7.73
N ASN A 369 13.33 -19.40 8.39
CA ASN A 369 14.12 -20.47 7.77
C ASN A 369 15.02 -19.98 6.62
N ALA A 370 15.44 -18.71 6.67
CA ALA A 370 16.20 -18.06 5.63
C ALA A 370 17.68 -17.95 6.02
N THR A 371 18.57 -18.12 5.04
CA THR A 371 19.99 -17.79 5.17
C THR A 371 20.26 -16.42 4.57
N ILE A 372 20.73 -15.49 5.42
CA ILE A 372 20.98 -14.10 5.07
C ILE A 372 22.48 -13.84 5.20
N THR A 373 23.15 -13.54 4.09
CA THR A 373 24.61 -13.41 4.03
C THR A 373 25.04 -12.06 3.49
N GLN A 374 25.99 -11.40 4.16
CA GLN A 374 26.71 -10.25 3.62
C GLN A 374 28.14 -10.68 3.29
N HIS A 375 28.48 -10.72 2.02
CA HIS A 375 29.81 -11.11 1.57
C HIS A 375 30.82 -9.96 1.70
N ASN A 376 32.09 -10.32 1.87
CA ASN A 376 33.19 -9.37 1.87
C ASN A 376 33.43 -8.79 0.47
N ALA A 377 33.25 -7.49 0.31
CA ALA A 377 33.42 -6.78 -0.96
C ALA A 377 34.72 -5.97 -1.07
N GLY A 378 35.80 -6.46 -0.45
CA GLY A 378 37.11 -5.83 -0.51
C GLY A 378 37.16 -4.52 0.29
N ILE A 379 37.26 -3.37 -0.39
CA ILE A 379 37.25 -2.05 0.25
C ILE A 379 35.83 -1.52 0.51
N TYR A 380 34.81 -2.14 -0.09
CA TYR A 380 33.42 -1.79 0.13
C TYR A 380 32.79 -2.72 1.16
N SER A 381 31.73 -2.25 1.82
CA SER A 381 31.04 -3.02 2.84
C SER A 381 29.54 -2.91 2.70
N SER A 382 28.86 -4.06 2.67
CA SER A 382 27.40 -4.14 2.59
C SER A 382 26.79 -3.99 3.98
N SER A 383 25.56 -3.46 4.05
CA SER A 383 24.76 -3.46 5.27
C SER A 383 23.32 -3.85 4.95
N MET A 384 22.65 -4.53 5.88
CA MET A 384 21.22 -4.81 5.78
C MET A 384 20.52 -4.35 7.05
N THR A 385 19.48 -3.55 6.88
CA THR A 385 18.66 -3.00 7.95
C THR A 385 17.25 -3.55 7.86
N PHE A 386 16.76 -4.11 8.96
CA PHE A 386 15.38 -4.55 9.15
C PHE A 386 14.72 -3.58 10.14
N SER A 387 13.75 -2.80 9.66
CA SER A 387 13.20 -1.66 10.39
C SER A 387 11.68 -1.70 10.50
N THR A 388 11.12 -1.30 11.64
CA THR A 388 9.67 -1.09 11.78
C THR A 388 9.37 0.38 12.02
N GLN A 389 9.87 1.27 11.15
CA GLN A 389 9.60 2.70 11.26
C GLN A 389 8.25 3.04 10.63
N ASN A 390 7.59 4.08 11.16
CA ASN A 390 6.40 4.62 10.50
C ASN A 390 6.80 5.26 9.17
N MET A 391 5.82 5.49 8.30
CA MET A 391 5.98 6.29 7.11
C MET A 391 5.21 7.60 7.26
N ASP A 392 5.82 8.72 6.89
CA ASP A 392 5.11 10.00 6.78
C ASP A 392 4.24 10.05 5.51
N ASN A 393 3.48 11.13 5.34
CA ASN A 393 2.63 11.33 4.15
C ASN A 393 3.43 11.37 2.84
N SER A 394 4.73 11.67 2.90
CA SER A 394 5.67 11.64 1.77
C SER A 394 6.34 10.27 1.61
N GLN A 395 5.85 9.25 2.32
CA GLN A 395 6.35 7.88 2.32
C GLN A 395 7.81 7.76 2.78
N ASN A 396 8.31 8.69 3.59
CA ASN A 396 9.63 8.62 4.19
C ASN A 396 9.57 7.98 5.57
N LEU A 397 10.63 7.26 5.92
CA LEU A 397 10.74 6.62 7.23
C LEU A 397 10.78 7.70 8.32
N ASN A 398 9.87 7.61 9.28
CA ASN A 398 9.68 8.61 10.32
C ASN A 398 9.46 7.95 11.68
N GLY A 399 10.51 7.95 12.50
CA GLY A 399 10.43 7.45 13.87
C GLY A 399 10.17 5.94 13.96
N LEU A 400 10.58 5.34 15.06
CA LEU A 400 10.32 3.92 15.31
C LEU A 400 8.83 3.71 15.64
N ASN A 401 8.17 2.73 15.02
CA ASN A 401 6.88 2.24 15.49
C ASN A 401 7.11 1.32 16.68
N ALA A 402 6.75 1.76 17.88
CA ALA A 402 6.86 0.98 19.12
C ALA A 402 6.06 -0.34 19.08
N ASN A 403 4.98 -0.38 18.29
CA ASN A 403 4.15 -1.57 18.11
C ASN A 403 4.64 -2.45 16.94
N GLY A 404 5.58 -1.96 16.14
CA GLY A 404 6.11 -2.69 15.00
C GLY A 404 6.89 -3.93 15.44
N LYS A 405 6.59 -5.08 14.85
CA LYS A 405 7.13 -6.38 15.25
C LYS A 405 8.11 -6.96 14.24
N LEU A 406 9.32 -7.28 14.69
CA LEU A 406 10.26 -8.11 13.96
C LEU A 406 10.26 -9.52 14.57
N SER A 407 9.85 -10.51 13.80
CA SER A 407 9.87 -11.92 14.22
C SER A 407 10.84 -12.71 13.35
N VAL A 408 11.79 -13.39 13.96
CA VAL A 408 12.81 -14.18 13.27
C VAL A 408 12.80 -15.60 13.81
N TYR A 409 12.65 -16.58 12.93
CA TYR A 409 12.58 -17.99 13.29
C TYR A 409 13.48 -18.84 12.39
N GLY A 410 14.35 -19.66 12.99
CA GLY A 410 15.14 -20.66 12.26
C GLY A 410 16.10 -20.05 11.22
N ALA A 411 16.41 -18.75 11.33
CA ALA A 411 17.20 -18.03 10.35
C ALA A 411 18.71 -18.16 10.67
N THR A 412 19.53 -17.96 9.65
CA THR A 412 20.99 -17.89 9.82
C THR A 412 21.52 -16.60 9.19
N PHE A 413 22.14 -15.76 10.00
CA PHE A 413 22.81 -14.55 9.55
C PHE A 413 24.32 -14.76 9.51
N THR A 414 24.93 -14.51 8.35
CA THR A 414 26.38 -14.60 8.17
C THR A 414 26.93 -13.28 7.67
N ASN A 415 27.69 -12.57 8.50
CA ASN A 415 28.29 -11.30 8.15
C ASN A 415 29.80 -11.47 7.91
N GLN A 416 30.20 -11.43 6.64
CA GLN A 416 31.59 -11.43 6.20
C GLN A 416 32.03 -10.03 5.76
N ALA A 417 31.14 -9.04 5.78
CA ALA A 417 31.44 -7.67 5.41
C ALA A 417 32.39 -7.05 6.44
N LYS A 418 33.41 -6.33 5.96
CA LYS A 418 34.48 -5.81 6.82
C LYS A 418 33.98 -4.80 7.85
N ASP A 419 33.27 -3.79 7.37
CA ASP A 419 32.75 -2.66 8.17
C ASP A 419 31.21 -2.63 8.18
N GLY A 420 30.59 -3.71 7.68
CA GLY A 420 29.18 -3.80 7.35
C GLY A 420 28.39 -4.35 8.52
N LYS A 421 27.15 -3.89 8.68
CA LYS A 421 26.31 -4.30 9.82
C LYS A 421 25.02 -4.98 9.36
N PHE A 422 24.58 -5.96 10.14
CA PHE A 422 23.16 -6.26 10.22
C PHE A 422 22.55 -5.36 11.29
N ILE A 423 21.51 -4.61 10.92
CA ILE A 423 20.86 -3.64 11.80
C ILE A 423 19.41 -4.06 11.97
N PHE A 424 18.98 -4.22 13.22
CA PHE A 424 17.62 -4.54 13.59
C PHE A 424 17.05 -3.40 14.41
N ASN A 425 16.16 -2.62 13.80
CA ASN A 425 15.54 -1.45 14.41
C ASN A 425 14.03 -1.64 14.48
N ALA A 426 13.55 -2.33 15.51
CA ALA A 426 12.15 -2.69 15.64
C ALA A 426 11.59 -2.23 16.98
N GLY A 427 10.30 -1.88 17.04
CA GLY A 427 9.64 -1.61 18.32
C GLY A 427 9.77 -2.80 19.24
N GLN A 428 9.40 -3.98 18.73
CA GLN A 428 9.51 -5.27 19.40
C GLN A 428 10.20 -6.27 18.48
N ALA A 429 11.31 -6.87 18.92
CA ALA A 429 12.03 -7.89 18.17
C ALA A 429 12.06 -9.23 18.92
N ILE A 430 11.76 -10.32 18.22
CA ILE A 430 11.83 -11.69 18.74
C ILE A 430 12.68 -12.53 17.79
N PHE A 431 13.66 -13.25 18.33
CA PHE A 431 14.52 -14.18 17.62
C PHE A 431 14.42 -15.56 18.24
N GLU A 432 14.15 -16.56 17.40
CA GLU A 432 13.99 -17.95 17.77
C GLU A 432 14.86 -18.86 16.91
N ASN A 433 15.60 -19.77 17.55
CA ASN A 433 16.49 -20.73 16.90
C ASN A 433 17.38 -20.09 15.81
N THR A 434 17.88 -18.88 16.09
CA THR A 434 18.63 -18.08 15.11
C THR A 434 20.13 -18.22 15.31
N ASN A 435 20.87 -18.36 14.21
CA ASN A 435 22.33 -18.42 14.20
C ASN A 435 22.93 -17.09 13.73
N PHE A 436 23.93 -16.59 14.45
CA PHE A 436 24.68 -15.38 14.12
C PHE A 436 26.17 -15.71 13.94
N ASN A 437 26.71 -15.41 12.76
CA ASN A 437 28.08 -15.76 12.36
C ASN A 437 28.84 -14.54 11.82
N GLY A 438 29.93 -14.16 12.50
CA GLY A 438 30.93 -13.19 12.02
C GLY A 438 30.44 -11.74 11.99
N GLY A 439 31.36 -10.81 11.69
CA GLY A 439 31.05 -9.40 11.45
C GLY A 439 30.36 -8.69 12.62
N SER A 440 29.51 -7.72 12.29
CA SER A 440 28.85 -6.84 13.26
C SER A 440 27.32 -6.86 13.17
N TYR A 441 26.68 -6.79 14.34
CA TYR A 441 25.23 -6.78 14.53
C TYR A 441 24.84 -5.64 15.46
N GLN A 442 23.75 -4.95 15.13
CA GLN A 442 23.21 -3.85 15.93
C GLN A 442 21.71 -4.07 16.17
N PHE A 443 21.28 -3.96 17.42
CA PHE A 443 19.89 -4.12 17.84
C PHE A 443 19.42 -2.88 18.60
N SER A 444 18.35 -2.26 18.12
CA SER A 444 17.68 -1.12 18.76
C SER A 444 16.16 -1.33 18.79
N GLY A 445 15.50 -0.78 19.81
CA GLY A 445 14.07 -0.98 20.00
C GLY A 445 13.57 -0.75 21.42
N ASP A 446 12.27 -0.96 21.63
CA ASP A 446 11.70 -0.95 22.97
C ASP A 446 11.86 -2.31 23.67
N SER A 447 11.78 -3.41 22.91
CA SER A 447 11.94 -4.77 23.44
C SER A 447 12.71 -5.67 22.45
N LEU A 448 13.67 -6.41 22.97
CA LEU A 448 14.46 -7.41 22.25
C LEU A 448 14.43 -8.74 23.01
N ASN A 449 13.98 -9.81 22.36
CA ASN A 449 13.87 -11.13 22.97
C ASN A 449 14.54 -12.19 22.11
N PHE A 450 15.52 -12.90 22.65
CA PHE A 450 16.10 -14.10 22.09
C PHE A 450 15.57 -15.29 22.87
N SER A 451 14.62 -16.02 22.30
CA SER A 451 14.05 -17.23 22.88
C SER A 451 14.50 -18.48 22.13
N ASN A 452 14.55 -19.63 22.81
CA ASN A 452 14.75 -20.95 22.18
C ASN A 452 16.06 -21.05 21.37
N ASN A 453 17.19 -21.34 22.04
CA ASN A 453 18.42 -21.85 21.43
C ASN A 453 19.06 -20.96 20.35
N ASN A 454 19.10 -19.65 20.55
CA ASN A 454 19.87 -18.77 19.65
C ASN A 454 21.38 -19.01 19.81
N GLN A 455 22.10 -19.09 18.68
CA GLN A 455 23.54 -19.37 18.65
C GLN A 455 24.31 -18.11 18.21
N PHE A 456 25.10 -17.56 19.11
CA PHE A 456 26.01 -16.46 18.83
C PHE A 456 27.42 -17.01 18.59
N ASN A 457 27.69 -17.47 17.36
CA ASN A 457 28.90 -18.22 17.03
C ASN A 457 30.14 -17.35 16.96
N SER A 458 30.04 -16.16 16.38
CA SER A 458 31.11 -15.17 16.32
C SER A 458 30.57 -13.79 15.93
N GLY A 459 31.35 -12.73 16.18
CA GLY A 459 31.04 -11.36 15.76
C GLY A 459 30.91 -10.38 16.93
N SER A 460 30.62 -9.13 16.61
CA SER A 460 30.37 -8.05 17.58
C SER A 460 28.89 -7.67 17.60
N PHE A 461 28.31 -7.63 18.80
CA PHE A 461 26.89 -7.41 19.04
C PHE A 461 26.70 -6.13 19.86
N GLU A 462 26.18 -5.08 19.21
CA GLU A 462 25.82 -3.80 19.83
C GLU A 462 24.32 -3.79 20.16
N ILE A 463 23.98 -3.67 21.44
CA ILE A 463 22.59 -3.79 21.92
C ILE A 463 22.22 -2.49 22.64
N SER A 464 21.30 -1.74 22.03
CA SER A 464 20.80 -0.45 22.53
C SER A 464 19.30 -0.47 22.86
N ALA A 465 18.63 -1.62 22.72
CA ALA A 465 17.22 -1.78 23.07
C ALA A 465 16.95 -1.43 24.55
N LYS A 466 15.75 -0.91 24.85
CA LYS A 466 15.37 -0.53 26.23
C LYS A 466 15.25 -1.74 27.16
N ASN A 467 14.81 -2.88 26.63
CA ASN A 467 14.76 -4.13 27.36
C ASN A 467 15.31 -5.24 26.46
N ALA A 468 16.15 -6.11 27.01
CA ALA A 468 16.69 -7.27 26.32
C ALA A 468 16.52 -8.53 27.17
N SER A 469 16.12 -9.63 26.56
CA SER A 469 15.98 -10.94 27.20
C SER A 469 16.67 -12.02 26.38
N PHE A 470 17.43 -12.88 27.04
CA PHE A 470 18.12 -14.02 26.47
C PHE A 470 17.71 -15.28 27.22
N ASN A 471 16.94 -16.14 26.57
CA ASN A 471 16.45 -17.40 27.13
C ASN A 471 17.05 -18.58 26.36
N ASN A 472 17.81 -19.42 27.06
CA ASN A 472 18.59 -20.54 26.48
C ASN A 472 19.44 -20.08 25.27
N ALA A 473 20.22 -19.02 25.46
CA ALA A 473 21.09 -18.47 24.43
C ALA A 473 22.54 -18.96 24.62
N ASN A 474 23.19 -19.32 23.51
CA ASN A 474 24.55 -19.84 23.51
C ASN A 474 25.54 -18.79 23.02
N PHE A 475 26.47 -18.38 23.89
CA PHE A 475 27.50 -17.38 23.64
C PHE A 475 28.86 -18.06 23.44
N ASN A 476 29.32 -18.15 22.19
CA ASN A 476 30.58 -18.81 21.85
C ASN A 476 31.79 -17.87 21.96
N ASN A 477 33.00 -18.44 22.07
CA ASN A 477 34.26 -17.73 22.43
C ASN A 477 34.65 -16.59 21.49
N SER A 478 34.11 -16.56 20.27
CA SER A 478 34.45 -15.57 19.25
C SER A 478 33.43 -14.44 19.11
N ALA A 479 32.46 -14.37 20.04
CA ALA A 479 31.45 -13.32 20.09
C ALA A 479 31.76 -12.27 21.18
N SER A 480 31.49 -11.00 20.90
CA SER A 480 31.62 -9.88 21.86
C SER A 480 30.32 -9.09 21.94
N PHE A 481 29.93 -8.68 23.14
CA PHE A 481 28.66 -8.02 23.40
C PHE A 481 28.86 -6.70 24.11
N ASN A 482 28.23 -5.67 23.58
CA ASN A 482 28.22 -4.32 24.14
C ASN A 482 26.77 -3.86 24.31
N PHE A 483 26.29 -3.90 25.55
CA PHE A 483 24.99 -3.39 25.95
C PHE A 483 25.14 -1.93 26.38
N ASN A 484 24.95 -1.02 25.43
CA ASN A 484 25.34 0.39 25.58
C ASN A 484 24.22 1.31 26.09
N ASN A 485 23.00 0.79 26.29
CA ASN A 485 21.90 1.54 26.87
C ASN A 485 21.94 1.45 28.41
N SER A 486 22.40 2.51 29.07
CA SER A 486 22.55 2.57 30.53
C SER A 486 21.22 2.54 31.30
N SER A 487 20.10 2.84 30.64
CA SER A 487 18.77 2.80 31.25
C SER A 487 18.06 1.46 31.02
N ALA A 488 18.69 0.54 30.29
CA ALA A 488 18.08 -0.73 29.92
C ALA A 488 18.17 -1.78 31.04
N THR A 489 17.25 -2.74 30.99
CA THR A 489 17.34 -3.99 31.76
C THR A 489 17.60 -5.14 30.80
N THR A 490 18.67 -5.91 31.06
CA THR A 490 19.02 -7.11 30.33
C THR A 490 18.82 -8.34 31.21
N SER A 491 17.99 -9.29 30.79
CA SER A 491 17.72 -10.53 31.52
C SER A 491 18.36 -11.73 30.81
N PHE A 492 19.04 -12.57 31.56
CA PHE A 492 19.56 -13.86 31.12
C PHE A 492 18.81 -14.97 31.87
N MET A 493 18.22 -15.91 31.13
CA MET A 493 17.31 -16.93 31.63
C MET A 493 17.67 -18.31 31.06
N GLY A 494 17.49 -19.35 31.87
CA GLY A 494 17.71 -20.74 31.45
C GLY A 494 19.19 -21.12 31.33
N ASP A 495 19.49 -22.14 30.53
CA ASP A 495 20.86 -22.63 30.36
C ASP A 495 21.70 -21.61 29.59
N PHE A 496 22.66 -21.01 30.29
CA PHE A 496 23.53 -19.97 29.78
C PHE A 496 24.96 -20.50 29.66
N THR A 497 25.45 -20.63 28.43
CA THR A 497 26.87 -20.93 28.17
C THR A 497 27.58 -19.69 27.67
N ASN A 498 28.55 -19.17 28.43
CA ASN A 498 29.48 -18.14 27.99
C ASN A 498 30.89 -18.71 28.01
N ALA A 499 31.36 -19.11 26.84
CA ALA A 499 32.67 -19.70 26.69
C ALA A 499 33.71 -18.60 26.39
N HIS A 500 34.00 -17.69 27.33
CA HIS A 500 35.01 -16.61 27.18
C HIS A 500 34.60 -15.43 26.26
N SER A 501 33.31 -15.14 26.08
CA SER A 501 32.83 -13.95 25.37
C SER A 501 33.08 -12.67 26.17
N ASN A 502 33.52 -11.60 25.51
CA ASN A 502 33.66 -10.27 26.12
C ASN A 502 32.26 -9.64 26.30
N LEU A 503 31.78 -9.55 27.54
CA LEU A 503 30.48 -9.00 27.89
C LEU A 503 30.65 -7.64 28.59
N GLN A 504 30.17 -6.56 27.97
CA GLN A 504 30.13 -5.22 28.55
C GLN A 504 28.69 -4.76 28.71
N ILE A 505 28.28 -4.40 29.93
CA ILE A 505 26.92 -3.96 30.24
C ILE A 505 26.95 -2.61 30.95
N ALA A 506 26.36 -1.59 30.31
CA ALA A 506 26.22 -0.26 30.88
C ALA A 506 24.95 -0.10 31.74
N GLY A 507 23.91 -0.89 31.50
CA GLY A 507 22.64 -0.87 32.22
C GLY A 507 22.53 -1.93 33.33
N ASN A 508 21.30 -2.28 33.71
CA ASN A 508 21.04 -3.32 34.71
C ASN A 508 21.08 -4.72 34.07
N ALA A 509 21.66 -5.69 34.76
CA ALA A 509 21.66 -7.10 34.37
C ALA A 509 20.96 -7.96 35.44
N VAL A 510 20.09 -8.87 35.00
CA VAL A 510 19.40 -9.85 35.85
C VAL A 510 19.72 -11.25 35.34
N PHE A 511 20.15 -12.14 36.23
CA PHE A 511 20.44 -13.54 35.93
C PHE A 511 19.46 -14.42 36.70
N TRP A 512 18.71 -15.26 35.98
CA TRP A 512 17.75 -16.20 36.55
C TRP A 512 18.32 -17.61 36.47
N GLU A 513 18.70 -18.19 37.60
CA GLU A 513 19.02 -19.62 37.70
C GLU A 513 17.72 -20.43 37.85
N LEU A 514 17.54 -21.44 37.00
CA LEU A 514 16.60 -22.54 37.27
C LEU A 514 17.36 -23.58 38.10
N TYR A 515 16.85 -23.87 39.30
CA TYR A 515 17.29 -24.98 40.15
C TYR A 515 17.01 -26.34 39.51
#